data_AF-R0ITT5-F1
#
_entry.id   AF-R0ITT5-F1
#
_cell.length_a   1.000
_cell.length_b   1.000
_cell.length_c   1.000
_cell.angle_alpha   90.00
_cell.angle_beta   90.00
_cell.angle_gamma   90.00
#
_symmetry.space_group_name_H-M   'P 1'
#
loop_
_entity.id
_entity.type
_entity.pdbx_description
1 polymer ?
#
loop_
_entity_poly.entity_id
_entity_poly.type
_entity_poly.pdbx_seq_one_letter_code
_entity_poly.pdbx_strand_id
1 'polypeptide(L)'
;SSTAAVAPQQARHDVPVPTGSHAASHASPTAASALLDGLDPFELLTDEVKNSYLRCSYKWSFHHTPTLLLRIRDRTLEPWMAWAMLALAIRFVKDPPPPFRSQTEASNAYAAHARQILQQDLETPSISRVQALLMLTGHDWGAGNGRRAWIYLGMAIRLVEVMDLTRETGIPRNRVPTREEFIEAEVRRRTAWTCFLMDSLLSGGKGRKRSLTAADMSIQLPCEREDFVFGEPKCTPQLDNTQRMPPVALPVGEIGIIAYSMRAANIWGKVARWACNEDLKTELPWSSSSQFQQLIYELEGWKSSLPQRLQYDLFTLHSHNAVEQGQAYCYMHCIHFMSYMFLHRAYLPVLGP
;
A
#
# COMPACT_ATOMS: atom_id res chain seq x y z
N SER A 1 -55.34 -8.93 -47.13
CA SER A 1 -54.13 -8.27 -47.63
C SER A 1 -53.64 -7.27 -46.59
N SER A 2 -52.69 -7.66 -45.74
CA SER A 2 -52.01 -6.78 -44.80
C SER A 2 -50.52 -7.11 -44.81
N THR A 3 -49.73 -6.23 -45.42
CA THR A 3 -48.28 -6.35 -45.52
C THR A 3 -47.63 -5.42 -44.50
N ALA A 4 -46.83 -6.01 -43.61
CA ALA A 4 -45.98 -5.32 -42.65
C ALA A 4 -44.78 -4.69 -43.37
N ALA A 5 -44.47 -3.43 -43.05
CA ALA A 5 -43.29 -2.71 -43.55
C ALA A 5 -42.18 -2.72 -42.48
N VAL A 6 -41.02 -3.22 -42.88
CA VAL A 6 -39.77 -3.31 -42.10
C VAL A 6 -38.96 -2.02 -42.30
N ALA A 7 -38.46 -1.42 -41.21
CA ALA A 7 -37.53 -0.28 -41.25
C ALA A 7 -36.06 -0.74 -41.29
N PRO A 8 -35.13 -0.01 -41.95
CA PRO A 8 -33.78 -0.49 -42.20
C PRO A 8 -32.79 -0.22 -41.05
N GLN A 9 -31.91 -1.19 -40.79
CA GLN A 9 -30.74 -1.07 -39.92
C GLN A 9 -29.67 -0.18 -40.55
N GLN A 10 -29.24 0.88 -39.85
CA GLN A 10 -28.06 1.67 -40.20
C GLN A 10 -26.79 0.95 -39.78
N ALA A 11 -25.94 0.65 -40.76
CA ALA A 11 -24.60 0.10 -40.58
C ALA A 11 -23.67 1.16 -39.95
N ARG A 12 -22.96 0.78 -38.88
CA ARG A 12 -21.88 1.58 -38.30
C ARG A 12 -20.64 1.43 -39.18
N HIS A 13 -20.10 2.56 -39.64
CA HIS A 13 -18.80 2.62 -40.30
C HIS A 13 -17.68 2.52 -39.26
N ASP A 14 -16.85 1.46 -39.36
CA ASP A 14 -15.60 1.33 -38.63
C ASP A 14 -14.53 2.24 -39.26
N VAL A 15 -13.96 3.14 -38.45
CA VAL A 15 -12.79 3.95 -38.81
C VAL A 15 -11.53 3.20 -38.35
N PRO A 16 -10.53 2.95 -39.22
CA PRO A 16 -9.33 2.24 -38.81
C PRO A 16 -8.40 3.15 -37.99
N VAL A 17 -8.01 2.66 -36.81
CA VAL A 17 -7.03 3.29 -35.91
C VAL A 17 -5.63 3.13 -36.50
N PRO A 18 -4.81 4.20 -36.61
CA PRO A 18 -3.46 4.08 -37.15
C PRO A 18 -2.53 3.37 -36.16
N THR A 19 -1.95 2.26 -36.62
CA THR A 19 -0.91 1.49 -35.93
C THR A 19 0.44 2.21 -36.06
N GLY A 20 0.79 3.01 -35.05
CA GLY A 20 2.09 3.63 -34.91
C GLY A 20 2.64 3.47 -33.50
N SER A 21 2.99 2.24 -33.10
CA SER A 21 3.70 2.02 -31.85
C SER A 21 5.21 2.16 -32.08
N HIS A 22 5.80 3.25 -31.59
CA HIS A 22 7.21 3.26 -31.22
C HIS A 22 7.40 2.26 -30.08
N ALA A 23 7.69 1.00 -30.42
CA ALA A 23 8.10 0.00 -29.47
C ALA A 23 9.51 0.34 -28.99
N ALA A 24 9.62 0.94 -27.80
CA ALA A 24 10.88 0.94 -27.07
C ALA A 24 11.31 -0.52 -26.89
N SER A 25 12.50 -0.87 -27.35
CA SER A 25 13.06 -2.21 -27.24
C SER A 25 13.38 -2.53 -25.77
N HIS A 26 12.36 -2.94 -25.02
CA HIS A 26 12.55 -3.51 -23.70
C HIS A 26 13.16 -4.91 -23.86
N ALA A 27 14.37 -5.10 -23.31
CA ALA A 27 14.97 -6.42 -23.19
C ALA A 27 13.97 -7.39 -22.52
N SER A 28 13.94 -8.65 -22.97
CA SER A 28 13.03 -9.64 -22.39
C SER A 28 13.37 -9.84 -20.90
N PRO A 29 12.36 -10.05 -20.03
CA PRO A 29 12.58 -10.22 -18.58
C PRO A 29 13.61 -11.30 -18.25
N THR A 30 13.66 -12.35 -19.07
CA THR A 30 14.58 -13.49 -18.95
C THR A 30 16.04 -13.09 -19.19
N ALA A 31 16.31 -12.21 -20.16
CA ALA A 31 17.66 -11.75 -20.46
C ALA A 31 18.22 -10.81 -19.38
N ALA A 32 17.35 -9.97 -18.79
CA ALA A 32 17.74 -9.09 -17.69
C ALA A 32 17.99 -9.85 -16.38
N SER A 33 17.27 -10.94 -16.12
CA SER A 33 17.50 -11.78 -14.95
C SER A 33 18.83 -12.55 -15.05
N ALA A 34 19.18 -13.05 -16.24
CA ALA A 34 20.44 -13.76 -16.46
C ALA A 34 21.68 -12.88 -16.20
N LEU A 35 21.58 -11.56 -16.36
CA LEU A 35 22.65 -10.61 -16.02
C LEU A 35 22.87 -10.46 -14.51
N LEU A 36 21.87 -10.84 -13.70
CA LEU A 36 21.88 -10.70 -12.25
C LEU A 36 22.13 -12.03 -11.53
N ASP A 37 22.06 -13.15 -12.25
CA ASP A 37 22.35 -14.47 -11.72
C ASP A 37 23.79 -14.52 -11.18
N GLY A 38 23.92 -14.84 -9.89
CA GLY A 38 25.20 -14.93 -9.19
C GLY A 38 25.72 -13.61 -8.59
N LEU A 39 25.03 -12.47 -8.79
CA LEU A 39 25.36 -11.24 -8.08
C LEU A 39 24.85 -11.28 -6.64
N ASP A 40 25.65 -10.76 -5.72
CA ASP A 40 25.23 -10.56 -4.34
C ASP A 40 24.43 -9.24 -4.22
N PRO A 41 23.11 -9.28 -3.92
CA PRO A 41 22.31 -8.07 -3.76
C PRO A 41 22.80 -7.17 -2.60
N PHE A 42 23.52 -7.71 -1.61
CA PHE A 42 24.04 -6.92 -0.50
C PHE A 42 25.11 -5.92 -0.94
N GLU A 43 25.82 -6.19 -2.05
CA GLU A 43 26.80 -5.25 -2.62
C GLU A 43 26.13 -4.07 -3.31
N LEU A 44 24.89 -4.27 -3.78
CA LEU A 44 24.09 -3.23 -4.44
C LEU A 44 23.29 -2.37 -3.44
N LEU A 45 23.16 -2.81 -2.18
CA LEU A 45 22.50 -2.06 -1.10
C LEU A 45 23.43 -0.98 -0.51
N THR A 46 23.87 -0.06 -1.36
CA THR A 46 24.70 1.09 -0.96
C THR A 46 23.97 1.98 0.05
N ASP A 47 24.71 2.88 0.72
CA ASP A 47 24.10 3.84 1.66
C ASP A 47 23.05 4.72 0.99
N GLU A 48 23.25 5.10 -0.26
CA GLU A 48 22.27 5.86 -1.04
C GLU A 48 20.98 5.06 -1.28
N VAL A 49 21.10 3.78 -1.65
CA VAL A 49 19.94 2.89 -1.84
C VAL A 49 19.21 2.67 -0.52
N LYS A 50 19.93 2.40 0.57
CA LYS A 50 19.33 2.21 1.91
C LYS A 50 18.59 3.48 2.36
N ASN A 51 19.21 4.65 2.20
CA ASN A 51 18.57 5.92 2.55
C ASN A 51 17.34 6.22 1.68
N SER A 52 17.42 5.92 0.38
CA SER A 52 16.29 6.04 -0.54
C SER A 52 15.13 5.12 -0.15
N TYR A 53 15.45 3.87 0.20
CA TYR A 53 14.47 2.90 0.69
C TYR A 53 13.77 3.43 1.95
N LEU A 54 14.54 3.85 2.96
CA LEU A 54 14.01 4.33 4.23
C LEU A 54 13.11 5.57 4.04
N ARG A 55 13.50 6.52 3.18
CA ARG A 55 12.69 7.71 2.86
C ARG A 55 11.37 7.34 2.19
N CYS A 56 11.37 6.37 1.30
CA CYS A 56 10.17 5.92 0.58
C CYS A 56 9.38 4.81 1.31
N SER A 57 9.88 4.33 2.45
CA SER A 57 9.29 3.21 3.20
C SER A 57 8.00 3.54 3.94
N TYR A 58 7.50 4.78 3.90
CA TYR A 58 6.29 5.16 4.63
C TYR A 58 5.04 4.34 4.23
N LYS A 59 4.99 3.84 2.98
CA LYS A 59 3.96 2.89 2.51
C LYS A 59 4.24 1.45 2.96
N TRP A 60 5.52 1.13 3.15
CA TRP A 60 6.09 -0.18 3.49
C TRP A 60 6.61 -0.21 4.93
N SER A 61 5.89 0.46 5.83
CA SER A 61 6.33 0.77 7.19
C SER A 61 6.33 -0.42 8.15
N PHE A 62 6.38 -1.65 7.60
CA PHE A 62 6.39 -2.92 8.30
C PHE A 62 7.76 -3.38 8.77
N HIS A 63 8.84 -2.78 8.27
CA HIS A 63 10.19 -3.10 8.71
C HIS A 63 10.56 -2.39 10.00
N HIS A 64 11.02 -3.14 10.99
CA HIS A 64 11.71 -2.58 12.14
C HIS A 64 13.11 -2.10 11.70
N THR A 65 13.32 -0.79 11.61
CA THR A 65 14.51 -0.19 10.96
C THR A 65 15.83 -0.69 11.55
N PRO A 66 16.05 -0.74 12.88
CA PRO A 66 17.30 -1.25 13.44
C PRO A 66 17.57 -2.71 13.04
N THR A 67 16.56 -3.58 13.16
CA THR A 67 16.70 -5.00 12.80
C THR A 67 16.98 -5.16 11.30
N LEU A 68 16.29 -4.41 10.44
CA LEU A 68 16.52 -4.46 8.99
C LEU A 68 17.96 -4.09 8.65
N LEU A 69 18.48 -2.97 9.19
CA LEU A 69 19.83 -2.51 8.91
C LEU A 69 20.91 -3.48 9.43
N LEU A 70 20.69 -4.09 10.61
CA LEU A 70 21.57 -5.15 11.12
C LEU A 70 21.55 -6.38 10.21
N ARG A 71 20.38 -6.82 9.75
CA ARG A 71 20.27 -7.97 8.83
C ARG A 71 20.92 -7.72 7.47
N ILE A 72 20.90 -6.47 6.98
CA ILE A 72 21.62 -6.08 5.76
C ILE A 72 23.13 -6.11 6.00
N ARG A 73 23.61 -5.51 7.10
CA ARG A 73 25.03 -5.49 7.48
C ARG A 73 25.59 -6.92 7.61
N ASP A 74 24.85 -7.78 8.30
CA ASP A 74 25.26 -9.15 8.61
C ASP A 74 24.96 -10.15 7.48
N ARG A 75 24.42 -9.67 6.35
CA ARG A 75 24.00 -10.49 5.19
C ARG A 75 23.06 -11.64 5.56
N THR A 76 22.16 -11.41 6.52
CA THR A 76 21.16 -12.39 7.01
C THR A 76 19.73 -12.09 6.54
N LEU A 77 19.54 -11.04 5.74
CA LEU A 77 18.27 -10.77 5.08
C LEU A 77 18.02 -11.79 3.97
N GLU A 78 16.77 -12.17 3.71
CA GLU A 78 16.50 -13.10 2.62
C GLU A 78 16.78 -12.47 1.25
N PRO A 79 17.38 -13.19 0.27
CA PRO A 79 17.76 -12.59 -1.02
C PRO A 79 16.61 -11.93 -1.79
N TRP A 80 15.42 -12.54 -1.80
CA TRP A 80 14.23 -11.96 -2.46
C TRP A 80 13.82 -10.63 -1.84
N MET A 81 14.03 -10.44 -0.53
CA MET A 81 13.77 -9.20 0.17
C MET A 81 14.74 -8.12 -0.28
N ALA A 82 16.04 -8.44 -0.33
CA ALA A 82 17.07 -7.52 -0.79
C ALA A 82 16.83 -7.06 -2.23
N TRP A 83 16.51 -7.99 -3.14
CA TRP A 83 16.17 -7.64 -4.53
C TRP A 83 14.88 -6.83 -4.68
N ALA A 84 13.85 -7.14 -3.88
CA ALA A 84 12.61 -6.35 -3.89
C ALA A 84 12.82 -4.93 -3.31
N MET A 85 13.68 -4.78 -2.31
CA MET A 85 14.10 -3.46 -1.80
C MET A 85 14.87 -2.67 -2.86
N LEU A 86 15.83 -3.30 -3.53
CA LEU A 86 16.57 -2.70 -4.64
C LEU A 86 15.64 -2.23 -5.76
N ALA A 87 14.69 -3.09 -6.15
CA ALA A 87 13.72 -2.76 -7.20
C ALA A 87 12.89 -1.51 -6.88
N LEU A 88 12.56 -1.25 -5.62
CA LEU A 88 11.86 -0.03 -5.20
C LEU A 88 12.79 1.17 -5.10
N ALA A 89 13.93 1.00 -4.43
CA ALA A 89 14.79 2.11 -4.02
C ALA A 89 15.67 2.65 -5.14
N ILE A 90 16.10 1.79 -6.09
CA ILE A 90 17.00 2.20 -7.17
C ILE A 90 16.40 3.29 -8.07
N ARG A 91 15.07 3.47 -8.06
CA ARG A 91 14.39 4.55 -8.80
C ARG A 91 14.72 5.95 -8.30
N PHE A 92 15.29 6.07 -7.10
CA PHE A 92 15.54 7.34 -6.42
C PHE A 92 17.03 7.63 -6.23
N VAL A 93 17.93 6.75 -6.69
CA VAL A 93 19.36 7.04 -6.70
C VAL A 93 19.71 8.01 -7.83
N LYS A 94 20.79 8.75 -7.64
CA LYS A 94 21.24 9.80 -8.55
C LYS A 94 21.60 9.25 -9.93
N ASP A 95 22.44 8.22 -9.97
CA ASP A 95 22.99 7.66 -11.19
C ASP A 95 22.57 6.19 -11.36
N PRO A 96 22.23 5.74 -12.59
CA PRO A 96 21.85 4.36 -12.83
C PRO A 96 23.03 3.40 -12.60
N PRO A 97 22.82 2.24 -11.94
CA PRO A 97 23.89 1.27 -11.74
C PRO A 97 24.27 0.61 -13.07
N PRO A 98 25.57 0.48 -13.42
CA PRO A 98 25.99 -0.32 -14.57
C PRO A 98 25.48 -1.78 -14.46
N PRO A 99 25.14 -2.45 -15.56
CA PRO A 99 25.19 -2.00 -16.97
C PRO A 99 23.90 -1.30 -17.45
N PHE A 100 22.99 -0.92 -16.54
CA PHE A 100 21.68 -0.37 -16.91
C PHE A 100 21.78 1.08 -17.38
N ARG A 101 20.96 1.44 -18.36
CA ARG A 101 20.95 2.79 -18.95
C ARG A 101 20.12 3.78 -18.15
N SER A 102 19.22 3.27 -17.29
CA SER A 102 18.33 4.10 -16.46
C SER A 102 17.97 3.40 -15.15
N GLN A 103 17.58 4.19 -14.14
CA GLN A 103 17.09 3.65 -12.88
C GLN A 103 15.84 2.77 -13.07
N THR A 104 14.98 3.12 -14.02
CA THR A 104 13.77 2.33 -14.36
C THR A 104 14.13 0.97 -14.95
N GLU A 105 15.15 0.91 -15.81
CA GLU A 105 15.63 -0.35 -16.37
C GLU A 105 16.21 -1.26 -15.28
N ALA A 106 17.09 -0.73 -14.43
CA ALA A 106 17.62 -1.44 -13.27
C ALA A 106 16.51 -1.94 -12.33
N SER A 107 15.56 -1.06 -12.00
CA SER A 107 14.39 -1.37 -11.18
C SER A 107 13.57 -2.53 -11.74
N ASN A 108 13.30 -2.53 -13.05
CA ASN A 108 12.56 -3.59 -13.72
C ASN A 108 13.33 -4.91 -13.71
N ALA A 109 14.65 -4.88 -13.93
CA ALA A 109 15.51 -6.06 -13.88
C ALA A 109 15.56 -6.67 -12.48
N TYR A 110 15.79 -5.86 -11.44
CA TYR A 110 15.77 -6.29 -10.04
C TYR A 110 14.42 -6.87 -9.63
N ALA A 111 13.31 -6.26 -10.06
CA ALA A 111 11.97 -6.79 -9.81
C ALA A 111 11.72 -8.13 -10.52
N ALA A 112 12.21 -8.30 -11.75
CA ALA A 112 12.12 -9.57 -12.48
C ALA A 112 12.89 -10.68 -11.76
N HIS A 113 14.12 -10.39 -11.33
CA HIS A 113 14.96 -11.34 -10.62
C HIS A 113 14.39 -11.70 -9.22
N ALA A 114 13.90 -10.71 -8.46
CA ALA A 114 13.23 -10.93 -7.18
C ALA A 114 12.03 -11.90 -7.33
N ARG A 115 11.22 -11.74 -8.38
CA ARG A 115 10.07 -12.62 -8.67
C ARG A 115 10.52 -14.04 -8.98
N GLN A 116 11.59 -14.21 -9.77
CA GLN A 116 12.10 -15.53 -10.13
C GLN A 116 12.52 -16.32 -8.89
N ILE A 117 13.28 -15.69 -7.99
CA ILE A 117 13.70 -16.32 -6.73
C ILE A 117 12.49 -16.60 -5.84
N LEU A 118 11.59 -15.63 -5.68
CA LEU A 118 10.42 -15.75 -4.82
C LEU A 118 9.44 -16.86 -5.27
N GLN A 119 9.34 -17.09 -6.58
CA GLN A 119 8.41 -18.08 -7.16
C GLN A 119 8.75 -19.52 -6.74
N GLN A 120 10.02 -19.82 -6.46
CA GLN A 120 10.47 -21.18 -6.13
C GLN A 120 9.93 -21.70 -4.79
N ASP A 121 9.56 -20.80 -3.88
CA ASP A 121 9.11 -21.16 -2.53
C ASP A 121 7.90 -20.31 -2.08
N LEU A 122 7.04 -19.97 -3.04
CA LEU A 122 5.88 -19.12 -2.80
C LEU A 122 4.80 -19.81 -1.93
N GLU A 123 4.78 -21.14 -1.94
CA GLU A 123 3.82 -21.96 -1.21
C GLU A 123 4.08 -22.01 0.30
N THR A 124 5.29 -21.66 0.76
CA THR A 124 5.66 -21.65 2.18
C THR A 124 5.40 -20.27 2.80
N PRO A 125 4.32 -20.10 3.60
CA PRO A 125 3.94 -18.78 4.11
C PRO A 125 4.99 -18.22 5.05
N SER A 126 5.41 -16.97 4.83
CA SER A 126 6.29 -16.24 5.75
C SER A 126 6.04 -14.74 5.64
N ILE A 127 6.33 -14.02 6.74
CA ILE A 127 6.18 -12.56 6.78
C ILE A 127 7.07 -11.92 5.70
N SER A 128 8.31 -12.40 5.57
CA SER A 128 9.27 -11.91 4.56
C SER A 128 8.72 -12.06 3.14
N ARG A 129 8.00 -13.14 2.81
CA ARG A 129 7.37 -13.29 1.49
C ARG A 129 6.21 -12.33 1.27
N VAL A 130 5.34 -12.15 2.26
CA VAL A 130 4.26 -11.16 2.19
C VAL A 130 4.83 -9.77 1.92
N GLN A 131 5.86 -9.40 2.68
CA GLN A 131 6.54 -8.12 2.58
C GLN A 131 7.23 -7.93 1.21
N ALA A 132 7.88 -8.96 0.67
CA ALA A 132 8.47 -8.92 -0.67
C ALA A 132 7.39 -8.78 -1.77
N LEU A 133 6.29 -9.53 -1.67
CA LEU A 133 5.15 -9.40 -2.59
C LEU A 133 4.55 -7.99 -2.55
N LEU A 134 4.40 -7.41 -1.36
CA LEU A 134 3.91 -6.04 -1.18
C LEU A 134 4.84 -5.02 -1.87
N MET A 135 6.16 -5.16 -1.70
CA MET A 135 7.12 -4.30 -2.39
C MET A 135 7.05 -4.45 -3.92
N LEU A 136 6.90 -5.67 -4.43
CA LEU A 136 6.72 -5.94 -5.86
C LEU A 136 5.40 -5.36 -6.39
N THR A 137 4.31 -5.44 -5.61
CA THR A 137 3.05 -4.75 -5.90
C THR A 137 3.29 -3.25 -6.04
N GLY A 138 4.05 -2.66 -5.13
CA GLY A 138 4.46 -1.26 -5.18
C GLY A 138 5.20 -0.87 -6.45
N HIS A 139 6.20 -1.67 -6.80
CA HIS A 139 6.97 -1.51 -8.04
C HIS A 139 6.06 -1.56 -9.27
N ASP A 140 5.23 -2.60 -9.39
CA ASP A 140 4.34 -2.78 -10.54
C ASP A 140 3.31 -1.66 -10.64
N TRP A 141 2.79 -1.20 -9.51
CA TRP A 141 1.85 -0.08 -9.49
C TRP A 141 2.53 1.21 -9.99
N GLY A 142 3.72 1.53 -9.49
CA GLY A 142 4.50 2.70 -9.93
C GLY A 142 5.07 2.57 -11.35
N ALA A 143 5.12 1.37 -11.93
CA ALA A 143 5.48 1.12 -13.32
C ALA A 143 4.27 1.11 -14.27
N GLY A 144 3.05 1.34 -13.78
CA GLY A 144 1.83 1.29 -14.59
C GLY A 144 1.30 -0.13 -14.87
N ASN A 145 1.93 -1.16 -14.33
CA ASN A 145 1.55 -2.57 -14.48
C ASN A 145 0.43 -2.97 -13.49
N GLY A 146 -0.69 -2.22 -13.50
CA GLY A 146 -1.75 -2.35 -12.48
C GLY A 146 -2.38 -3.74 -12.36
N ARG A 147 -2.44 -4.53 -13.45
CA ARG A 147 -2.91 -5.93 -13.38
C ARG A 147 -1.94 -6.81 -12.60
N ARG A 148 -0.63 -6.64 -12.80
CA ARG A 148 0.39 -7.43 -12.11
C ARG A 148 0.48 -7.05 -10.63
N ALA A 149 0.41 -5.75 -10.34
CA ALA A 149 0.34 -5.24 -8.97
C ALA A 149 -0.83 -5.86 -8.19
N TRP A 150 -2.00 -5.93 -8.82
CA TRP A 150 -3.19 -6.53 -8.22
C TRP A 150 -3.06 -8.03 -7.96
N ILE A 151 -2.43 -8.79 -8.87
CA ILE A 151 -2.17 -10.23 -8.68
C ILE A 151 -1.24 -10.45 -7.48
N TYR A 152 -0.10 -9.75 -7.43
CA TYR A 152 0.84 -9.89 -6.30
C TYR A 152 0.25 -9.45 -4.97
N LEU A 153 -0.62 -8.43 -4.99
CA LEU A 153 -1.33 -8.01 -3.79
C LEU A 153 -2.30 -9.11 -3.33
N GLY A 154 -3.06 -9.70 -4.24
CA GLY A 154 -3.95 -10.82 -3.93
C GLY A 154 -3.21 -11.99 -3.30
N MET A 155 -2.02 -12.32 -3.81
CA MET A 155 -1.16 -13.35 -3.23
C MET A 155 -0.70 -12.98 -1.82
N ALA A 156 -0.24 -11.75 -1.61
CA ALA A 156 0.14 -11.26 -0.28
C ALA A 156 -1.02 -11.33 0.73
N ILE A 157 -2.23 -10.98 0.30
CA ILE A 157 -3.45 -11.05 1.13
C ILE A 157 -3.77 -12.50 1.50
N ARG A 158 -3.72 -13.45 0.54
CA ARG A 158 -3.94 -14.87 0.85
C ARG A 158 -2.92 -15.40 1.86
N LEU A 159 -1.64 -15.01 1.75
CA LEU A 159 -0.62 -15.41 2.71
C LEU A 159 -0.87 -14.78 4.10
N VAL A 160 -1.30 -13.51 4.16
CA VAL A 160 -1.73 -12.85 5.41
C VAL A 160 -2.85 -13.62 6.10
N GLU A 161 -3.86 -14.07 5.34
CA GLU A 161 -5.00 -14.84 5.84
C GLU A 161 -4.57 -16.24 6.32
N VAL A 162 -3.75 -16.95 5.55
CA VAL A 162 -3.22 -18.28 5.92
C VAL A 162 -2.39 -18.22 7.21
N MET A 163 -1.66 -17.13 7.41
CA MET A 163 -0.85 -16.89 8.60
C MET A 163 -1.62 -16.26 9.78
N ASP A 164 -2.92 -16.00 9.60
CA ASP A 164 -3.81 -15.38 10.59
C ASP A 164 -3.30 -14.01 11.11
N LEU A 165 -2.64 -13.21 10.26
CA LEU A 165 -2.03 -11.94 10.68
C LEU A 165 -3.04 -10.81 10.94
N THR A 166 -4.32 -11.03 10.62
CA THR A 166 -5.41 -10.06 10.88
C THR A 166 -6.08 -10.26 12.23
N ARG A 167 -5.50 -11.12 13.09
CA ARG A 167 -5.93 -11.35 14.47
C ARG A 167 -4.74 -11.16 15.40
N GLU A 168 -4.98 -10.59 16.58
CA GLU A 168 -3.91 -10.47 17.58
C GLU A 168 -3.45 -11.86 18.01
N THR A 169 -2.15 -12.10 17.92
CA THR A 169 -1.52 -13.31 18.46
C THR A 169 -1.49 -13.23 19.99
N GLY A 170 -1.41 -14.39 20.65
CA GLY A 170 -1.50 -14.50 22.10
C GLY A 170 -0.37 -13.75 22.82
N ILE A 171 -0.67 -12.53 23.28
CA ILE A 171 0.16 -11.81 24.24
C ILE A 171 0.31 -12.69 25.50
N PRO A 172 1.51 -12.84 26.09
CA PRO A 172 1.70 -13.61 27.30
C PRO A 172 0.72 -13.14 28.39
N ARG A 173 -0.12 -14.06 28.89
CA ARG A 173 -1.20 -13.69 29.83
C ARG A 173 -0.70 -13.25 31.20
N ASN A 174 0.52 -13.64 31.56
CA ASN A 174 1.05 -13.52 32.92
C ASN A 174 2.29 -12.63 33.02
N ARG A 175 2.77 -12.05 31.91
CA ARG A 175 3.92 -11.15 31.89
C ARG A 175 3.84 -10.13 30.77
N VAL A 176 4.54 -9.02 30.94
CA VAL A 176 4.77 -8.07 29.85
C VAL A 176 5.54 -8.78 28.72
N PRO A 177 5.19 -8.56 27.44
CA PRO A 177 6.00 -9.03 26.32
C PRO A 177 7.45 -8.55 26.44
N THR A 178 8.38 -9.39 26.01
CA THR A 178 9.75 -8.93 25.78
C THR A 178 9.78 -7.92 24.63
N ARG A 179 10.88 -7.17 24.54
CA ARG A 179 11.12 -6.23 23.44
C ARG A 179 11.00 -6.93 22.09
N GLU A 180 11.60 -8.11 21.97
CA GLU A 180 11.65 -8.90 20.74
C GLU A 180 10.26 -9.39 20.34
N GLU A 181 9.48 -9.92 21.30
CA GLU A 181 8.09 -10.34 21.06
C GLU A 181 7.20 -9.18 20.63
N PHE A 182 7.37 -8.01 21.24
CA PHE A 182 6.63 -6.80 20.85
C PHE A 182 6.97 -6.36 19.43
N ILE A 183 8.26 -6.28 19.08
CA ILE A 183 8.71 -5.91 17.74
C ILE A 183 8.16 -6.90 16.72
N GLU A 184 8.21 -8.20 17.00
CA GLU A 184 7.70 -9.23 16.09
C GLU A 184 6.18 -9.13 15.88
N ALA A 185 5.42 -8.86 16.95
CA ALA A 185 3.98 -8.62 16.87
C ALA A 185 3.66 -7.35 16.07
N GLU A 186 4.43 -6.27 16.26
CA GLU A 186 4.23 -5.02 15.54
C GLU A 186 4.59 -5.12 14.06
N VAL A 187 5.64 -5.88 13.70
CA VAL A 187 5.97 -6.23 12.31
C VAL A 187 4.80 -6.98 11.66
N ARG A 188 4.17 -7.94 12.37
CA ARG A 188 2.98 -8.65 11.87
C ARG A 188 1.82 -7.71 11.60
N ARG A 189 1.46 -6.85 12.58
CA ARG A 189 0.37 -5.87 12.43
C ARG A 189 0.61 -4.95 11.25
N ARG A 190 1.79 -4.34 11.17
CA ARG A 190 2.14 -3.42 10.08
C ARG A 190 2.12 -4.09 8.72
N THR A 191 2.56 -5.36 8.63
CA THR A 191 2.47 -6.13 7.38
C THR A 191 1.00 -6.32 6.94
N ALA A 192 0.11 -6.71 7.86
CA ALA A 192 -1.31 -6.85 7.56
C ALA A 192 -1.98 -5.50 7.21
N TRP A 193 -1.65 -4.42 7.94
CA TRP A 193 -2.14 -3.08 7.65
C TRP A 193 -1.66 -2.54 6.30
N THR A 194 -0.44 -2.86 5.88
CA THR A 194 0.03 -2.51 4.53
C THR A 194 -0.78 -3.23 3.45
N CYS A 195 -1.14 -4.51 3.63
CA CYS A 195 -2.07 -5.19 2.74
C CYS A 195 -3.43 -4.47 2.68
N PHE A 196 -4.00 -4.10 3.83
CA PHE A 196 -5.27 -3.36 3.91
C PHE A 196 -5.21 -2.01 3.17
N LEU A 197 -4.15 -1.23 3.39
CA LEU A 197 -3.93 0.06 2.74
C LEU A 197 -3.86 -0.10 1.22
N MET A 198 -3.02 -1.02 0.74
CA MET A 198 -2.80 -1.24 -0.68
C MET A 198 -4.05 -1.79 -1.38
N ASP A 199 -4.80 -2.69 -0.73
CA ASP A 199 -6.09 -3.21 -1.23
C ASP A 199 -7.13 -2.11 -1.39
N SER A 200 -7.17 -1.16 -0.45
CA SER A 200 -8.05 0.00 -0.55
C SER A 200 -7.69 0.89 -1.74
N LEU A 201 -6.41 1.16 -1.96
CA LEU A 201 -5.95 2.06 -3.01
C LEU A 201 -6.03 1.45 -4.42
N LEU A 202 -5.69 0.17 -4.57
CA LEU A 202 -5.70 -0.52 -5.86
C LEU A 202 -7.09 -0.97 -6.33
N SER A 203 -8.06 -1.08 -5.42
CA SER A 203 -9.43 -1.47 -5.77
C SER A 203 -10.26 -0.34 -6.38
N GLY A 204 -9.91 0.92 -6.10
CA GLY A 204 -10.81 2.06 -6.33
C GLY A 204 -11.01 2.57 -7.76
N GLY A 205 -10.32 2.00 -8.76
CA GLY A 205 -10.36 2.51 -10.13
C GLY A 205 -11.23 1.74 -11.13
N LYS A 206 -11.71 0.54 -10.79
CA LYS A 206 -12.40 -0.36 -11.75
C LYS A 206 -13.56 -1.17 -11.15
N GLY A 207 -14.19 -0.68 -10.08
CA GLY A 207 -15.27 -1.40 -9.40
C GLY A 207 -14.86 -2.75 -8.80
N ARG A 208 -13.57 -2.95 -8.50
CA ARG A 208 -13.10 -4.21 -7.92
C ARG A 208 -13.50 -4.28 -6.46
N LYS A 209 -14.00 -5.44 -6.04
CA LYS A 209 -14.28 -5.70 -4.63
C LYS A 209 -12.96 -5.81 -3.85
N ARG A 210 -12.86 -5.09 -2.74
CA ARG A 210 -11.77 -5.22 -1.77
C ARG A 210 -11.76 -6.63 -1.18
N SER A 211 -10.56 -7.18 -0.98
CA SER A 211 -10.38 -8.50 -0.37
C SER A 211 -10.38 -8.42 1.15
N LEU A 212 -9.79 -7.35 1.73
CA LEU A 212 -9.76 -7.12 3.17
C LEU A 212 -10.73 -6.01 3.54
N THR A 213 -11.68 -6.31 4.43
CA THR A 213 -12.62 -5.34 5.01
C THR A 213 -12.15 -4.87 6.38
N ALA A 214 -12.75 -3.79 6.89
CA ALA A 214 -12.49 -3.31 8.25
C ALA A 214 -12.79 -4.38 9.32
N ALA A 215 -13.83 -5.21 9.10
CA ALA A 215 -14.24 -6.25 10.03
C ALA A 215 -13.26 -7.43 10.10
N ASP A 216 -12.51 -7.67 9.02
CA ASP A 216 -11.50 -8.73 8.97
C ASP A 216 -10.24 -8.37 9.79
N MET A 217 -10.01 -7.07 10.02
CA MET A 217 -8.82 -6.52 10.68
C MET A 217 -9.01 -6.42 12.20
N SER A 218 -9.11 -7.56 12.88
CA SER A 218 -9.23 -7.67 14.34
C SER A 218 -7.92 -7.47 15.10
N ILE A 219 -7.10 -6.52 14.63
CA ILE A 219 -5.78 -6.16 15.19
C ILE A 219 -5.73 -4.69 15.57
N GLN A 220 -4.80 -4.37 16.46
CA GLN A 220 -4.52 -3.00 16.87
C GLN A 220 -3.96 -2.18 15.69
N LEU A 221 -4.24 -0.89 15.66
CA LEU A 221 -3.58 0.03 14.73
C LEU A 221 -2.08 0.10 15.03
N PRO A 222 -1.22 0.36 14.03
CA PRO A 222 0.22 0.48 14.27
C PRO A 222 0.52 1.55 15.31
N CYS A 223 1.46 1.25 16.21
CA CYS A 223 1.94 2.21 17.20
C CYS A 223 2.77 3.33 16.55
N GLU A 224 3.14 4.33 17.35
CA GLU A 224 4.07 5.37 16.91
C GLU A 224 5.43 4.81 16.50
N ARG A 225 6.14 5.56 15.66
CA ARG A 225 7.42 5.12 15.09
C ARG A 225 8.46 4.87 16.19
N GLU A 226 8.49 5.73 17.19
CA GLU A 226 9.45 5.71 18.30
C GLU A 226 9.25 4.45 19.13
N ASP A 227 8.01 4.16 19.54
CA ASP A 227 7.67 2.94 20.29
C ASP A 227 8.11 1.67 19.53
N PHE A 228 7.88 1.64 18.21
CA PHE A 228 8.30 0.53 17.37
C PHE A 228 9.83 0.37 17.33
N VAL A 229 10.57 1.47 17.14
CA VAL A 229 12.04 1.48 17.01
C VAL A 229 12.75 1.11 18.32
N PHE A 230 12.23 1.57 19.46
CA PHE A 230 12.79 1.24 20.77
C PHE A 230 12.23 -0.07 21.34
N GLY A 231 11.22 -0.64 20.67
CA GLY A 231 10.52 -1.84 21.06
C GLY A 231 9.86 -1.71 22.43
N GLU A 232 9.15 -0.61 22.64
CA GLU A 232 8.40 -0.33 23.86
C GLU A 232 6.98 -0.89 23.77
N PRO A 233 6.61 -1.90 24.58
CA PRO A 233 5.28 -2.49 24.50
C PRO A 233 4.17 -1.48 24.82
N LYS A 234 3.33 -1.17 23.82
CA LYS A 234 2.13 -0.34 23.95
C LYS A 234 0.89 -1.06 23.46
N CYS A 235 -0.26 -0.65 23.98
CA CYS A 235 -1.57 -1.03 23.46
C CYS A 235 -2.21 0.16 22.73
N THR A 236 -2.62 -0.05 21.49
CA THR A 236 -3.25 0.97 20.63
C THR A 236 -4.70 0.59 20.30
N PRO A 237 -5.56 1.55 19.93
CA PRO A 237 -6.94 1.25 19.53
C PRO A 237 -6.99 0.46 18.22
N GLN A 238 -8.09 -0.25 18.00
CA GLN A 238 -8.45 -0.84 16.71
C GLN A 238 -9.05 0.22 15.77
N LEU A 239 -9.37 -0.19 14.54
CA LEU A 239 -9.90 0.71 13.50
C LEU A 239 -11.24 1.35 13.88
N ASP A 240 -12.07 0.65 14.66
CA ASP A 240 -13.37 1.10 15.17
C ASP A 240 -13.27 1.95 16.46
N ASN A 241 -12.06 2.34 16.85
CA ASN A 241 -11.73 3.01 18.11
C ASN A 241 -11.93 2.16 19.37
N THR A 242 -12.29 0.88 19.25
CA THR A 242 -12.32 0.00 20.43
C THR A 242 -10.90 -0.31 20.87
N GLN A 243 -10.69 -0.39 22.17
CA GLN A 243 -9.41 -0.78 22.75
C GLN A 243 -9.60 -2.06 23.53
N ARG A 244 -9.00 -3.15 23.03
CA ARG A 244 -9.03 -4.45 23.70
C ARG A 244 -7.72 -4.62 24.45
N MET A 245 -7.75 -4.33 25.74
CA MET A 245 -6.58 -4.48 26.60
C MET A 245 -6.17 -5.95 26.71
N PRO A 246 -4.87 -6.26 26.62
CA PRO A 246 -4.39 -7.60 26.93
C PRO A 246 -4.61 -7.93 28.41
N PRO A 247 -4.58 -9.23 28.80
CA PRO A 247 -4.71 -9.66 30.19
C PRO A 247 -3.68 -9.01 31.13
N VAL A 248 -2.50 -8.69 30.60
CA VAL A 248 -1.49 -7.86 31.28
C VAL A 248 -1.70 -6.43 30.85
N ALA A 249 -1.95 -5.53 31.79
CA ALA A 249 -2.12 -4.11 31.50
C ALA A 249 -0.82 -3.54 30.89
N LEU A 250 -0.92 -3.05 29.65
CA LEU A 250 0.14 -2.30 28.97
C LEU A 250 -0.20 -0.81 28.97
N PRO A 251 0.81 0.08 28.88
CA PRO A 251 0.55 1.49 28.63
C PRO A 251 -0.22 1.69 27.32
N VAL A 252 -1.16 2.63 27.32
CA VAL A 252 -1.85 3.06 26.09
C VAL A 252 -0.86 3.84 25.23
N GLY A 253 -0.66 3.41 24.00
CA GLY A 253 0.20 4.08 23.01
C GLY A 253 -0.56 5.13 22.24
N GLU A 254 0.15 6.21 21.87
CA GLU A 254 -0.36 7.15 20.88
C GLU A 254 -0.35 6.49 19.48
N ILE A 255 -1.17 7.03 18.58
CA ILE A 255 -1.23 6.58 17.19
C ILE A 255 -0.75 7.71 16.26
N GLY A 256 0.08 7.33 15.30
CA GLY A 256 0.73 8.29 14.39
C GLY A 256 0.19 8.32 12.98
N ILE A 257 0.97 8.96 12.11
CA ILE A 257 0.67 9.15 10.68
C ILE A 257 0.23 7.85 10.00
N ILE A 258 0.90 6.74 10.30
CA ILE A 258 0.62 5.43 9.70
C ILE A 258 -0.78 4.94 10.08
N ALA A 259 -1.13 4.99 11.36
CA ALA A 259 -2.44 4.57 11.86
C ALA A 259 -3.57 5.48 11.33
N TYR A 260 -3.37 6.80 11.31
CA TYR A 260 -4.33 7.73 10.71
C TYR A 260 -4.48 7.54 9.20
N SER A 261 -3.41 7.12 8.51
CA SER A 261 -3.48 6.72 7.10
C SER A 261 -4.35 5.48 6.90
N MET A 262 -4.36 4.52 7.83
CA MET A 262 -5.27 3.35 7.77
C MET A 262 -6.73 3.76 7.92
N ARG A 263 -7.01 4.72 8.82
CA ARG A 263 -8.36 5.29 8.97
C ARG A 263 -8.81 6.02 7.71
N ALA A 264 -7.95 6.86 7.13
CA ALA A 264 -8.23 7.53 5.87
C ALA A 264 -8.44 6.53 4.72
N ALA A 265 -7.60 5.50 4.64
CA ALA A 265 -7.71 4.44 3.64
C ALA A 265 -9.00 3.62 3.78
N ASN A 266 -9.51 3.43 5.01
CA ASN A 266 -10.80 2.79 5.23
C ASN A 266 -11.95 3.60 4.60
N ILE A 267 -11.97 4.91 4.85
CA ILE A 267 -12.98 5.83 4.27
C ILE A 267 -12.84 5.85 2.75
N TRP A 268 -11.62 5.98 2.22
CA TRP A 268 -11.36 5.91 0.79
C TRP A 268 -11.94 4.64 0.15
N GLY A 269 -11.80 3.48 0.80
CA GLY A 269 -12.34 2.22 0.30
C GLY A 269 -13.87 2.24 0.16
N LYS A 270 -14.57 2.95 1.05
CA LYS A 270 -16.03 3.17 0.96
C LYS A 270 -16.36 4.16 -0.16
N VAL A 271 -15.64 5.29 -0.23
CA VAL A 271 -15.78 6.31 -1.28
C VAL A 271 -15.59 5.71 -2.67
N ALA A 272 -14.53 4.92 -2.85
CA ALA A 272 -14.22 4.31 -4.12
C ALA A 272 -15.29 3.29 -4.57
N ARG A 273 -15.83 2.51 -3.62
CA ARG A 273 -16.96 1.61 -3.89
C ARG A 273 -18.21 2.39 -4.31
N TRP A 274 -18.53 3.45 -3.59
CA TRP A 274 -19.65 4.34 -3.92
C TRP A 274 -19.47 4.99 -5.29
N ALA A 275 -18.28 5.50 -5.59
CA ALA A 275 -17.99 6.18 -6.86
C ALA A 275 -18.11 5.24 -8.08
N CYS A 276 -17.80 3.96 -7.92
CA CYS A 276 -17.88 2.95 -8.97
C CYS A 276 -19.26 2.26 -9.10
N ASN A 277 -20.22 2.52 -8.21
CA ASN A 277 -21.50 1.83 -8.21
C ASN A 277 -22.66 2.83 -8.33
N GLU A 278 -23.28 2.88 -9.50
CA GLU A 278 -24.44 3.76 -9.77
C GLU A 278 -25.65 3.39 -8.90
N ASP A 279 -25.81 2.12 -8.53
CA ASP A 279 -26.92 1.67 -7.68
C ASP A 279 -26.85 2.25 -6.25
N LEU A 280 -25.68 2.78 -5.84
CA LEU A 280 -25.51 3.44 -4.55
C LEU A 280 -25.84 4.95 -4.59
N LYS A 281 -26.20 5.48 -5.76
CA LYS A 281 -26.49 6.91 -5.98
C LYS A 281 -27.99 7.17 -6.16
N THR A 282 -28.80 6.57 -5.30
CA THR A 282 -30.27 6.66 -5.35
C THR A 282 -30.81 7.97 -4.79
N GLU A 283 -30.09 8.60 -3.87
CA GLU A 283 -30.52 9.81 -3.18
C GLU A 283 -29.72 11.04 -3.63
N LEU A 284 -30.36 12.20 -3.51
CA LEU A 284 -29.73 13.49 -3.79
C LEU A 284 -28.61 13.76 -2.78
N PRO A 285 -27.48 14.35 -3.22
CA PRO A 285 -26.28 14.48 -2.37
C PRO A 285 -26.48 15.38 -1.15
N TRP A 286 -27.41 16.34 -1.19
CA TRP A 286 -27.73 17.21 -0.05
C TRP A 286 -28.67 16.55 0.98
N SER A 287 -29.18 15.35 0.71
CA SER A 287 -29.95 14.60 1.72
C SER A 287 -29.02 14.07 2.80
N SER A 288 -29.37 14.29 4.07
CA SER A 288 -28.61 13.80 5.22
C SER A 288 -28.56 12.27 5.30
N SER A 289 -29.54 11.58 4.72
CA SER A 289 -29.58 10.13 4.62
C SER A 289 -28.71 9.57 3.49
N SER A 290 -28.27 10.41 2.55
CA SER A 290 -27.55 9.93 1.36
C SER A 290 -26.19 9.35 1.73
N GLN A 291 -25.77 8.30 1.02
CA GLN A 291 -24.43 7.73 1.19
C GLN A 291 -23.34 8.76 0.92
N PHE A 292 -23.57 9.70 -0.01
CA PHE A 292 -22.66 10.81 -0.25
C PHE A 292 -22.44 11.64 1.03
N GLN A 293 -23.53 12.09 1.66
CA GLN A 293 -23.45 12.93 2.83
C GLN A 293 -22.88 12.20 4.05
N GLN A 294 -23.20 10.90 4.21
CA GLN A 294 -22.58 10.04 5.22
C GLN A 294 -21.06 9.95 5.05
N LEU A 295 -20.56 9.78 3.82
CA LEU A 295 -19.12 9.74 3.54
C LEU A 295 -18.44 11.08 3.78
N ILE A 296 -19.11 12.20 3.50
CA ILE A 296 -18.62 13.55 3.86
C ILE A 296 -18.50 13.68 5.39
N TYR A 297 -19.49 13.23 6.16
CA TYR A 297 -19.40 13.25 7.62
C TYR A 297 -18.26 12.38 8.14
N GLU A 298 -18.01 11.21 7.55
CA GLU A 298 -16.85 10.38 7.92
C GLU A 298 -15.52 11.09 7.63
N LEU A 299 -15.40 11.80 6.49
CA LEU A 299 -14.19 12.56 6.14
C LEU A 299 -13.93 13.74 7.08
N GLU A 300 -14.96 14.51 7.42
CA GLU A 300 -14.85 15.61 8.40
C GLU A 300 -14.61 15.08 9.82
N GLY A 301 -15.23 13.95 10.17
CA GLY A 301 -14.96 13.24 11.42
C GLY A 301 -13.51 12.80 11.54
N TRP A 302 -12.92 12.25 10.46
CA TRP A 302 -11.50 11.93 10.42
C TRP A 302 -10.63 13.17 10.59
N LYS A 303 -10.90 14.25 9.85
CA LYS A 303 -10.14 15.50 9.91
C LYS A 303 -10.15 16.13 11.31
N SER A 304 -11.31 16.15 11.96
CA SER A 304 -11.47 16.67 13.33
C SER A 304 -10.83 15.77 14.40
N SER A 305 -10.66 14.48 14.12
CA SER A 305 -9.97 13.55 15.01
C SER A 305 -8.43 13.65 15.01
N LEU A 306 -7.85 14.45 14.10
CA LEU A 306 -6.40 14.61 13.98
C LEU A 306 -5.85 15.49 15.11
N PRO A 307 -4.79 15.06 15.81
CA PRO A 307 -4.08 15.92 16.74
C PRO A 307 -3.46 17.10 15.99
N GLN A 308 -3.19 18.21 16.69
CA GLN A 308 -2.67 19.44 16.10
C GLN A 308 -1.45 19.22 15.20
N ARG A 309 -0.55 18.32 15.59
CA ARG A 309 0.66 17.97 14.83
C ARG A 309 0.38 17.26 13.49
N LEU A 310 -0.82 16.72 13.29
CA LEU A 310 -1.20 15.98 12.08
C LEU A 310 -2.23 16.71 11.21
N GLN A 311 -2.76 17.85 11.69
CA GLN A 311 -3.70 18.66 10.92
C GLN A 311 -3.00 19.28 9.71
N TYR A 312 -3.71 19.33 8.57
CA TYR A 312 -3.17 19.84 7.32
C TYR A 312 -2.83 21.33 7.44
N ASP A 313 -1.54 21.60 7.53
CA ASP A 313 -0.97 22.94 7.48
C ASP A 313 0.44 22.91 6.84
N LEU A 314 0.84 24.04 6.24
CA LEU A 314 2.12 24.17 5.54
C LEU A 314 3.31 24.18 6.51
N PHE A 315 3.18 24.84 7.67
CA PHE A 315 4.24 24.82 8.69
C PHE A 315 4.42 23.42 9.26
N THR A 316 3.31 22.72 9.52
CA THR A 316 3.32 21.32 9.95
C THR A 316 3.99 20.41 8.92
N LEU A 317 3.73 20.61 7.62
CA LEU A 317 4.42 19.89 6.55
C LEU A 317 5.94 20.10 6.58
N HIS A 318 6.40 21.35 6.69
CA HIS A 318 7.83 21.65 6.78
C HIS A 318 8.47 21.00 8.02
N SER A 319 7.76 21.00 9.15
CA SER A 319 8.18 20.34 10.38
C SER A 319 8.34 18.83 10.19
N HIS A 320 7.36 18.16 9.59
CA HIS A 320 7.46 16.73 9.27
C HIS A 320 8.56 16.43 8.24
N ASN A 321 8.81 17.33 7.29
CA ASN A 321 9.91 17.17 6.35
C ASN A 321 11.28 17.21 7.05
N ALA A 322 11.45 18.10 8.03
CA ALA A 322 12.68 18.20 8.82
C ALA A 322 12.99 16.94 9.65
N VAL A 323 11.96 16.18 10.05
CA VAL A 323 12.10 14.90 10.77
C VAL A 323 11.94 13.66 9.87
N GLU A 324 12.10 13.84 8.54
CA GLU A 324 12.02 12.77 7.54
C GLU A 324 10.68 11.99 7.51
N GLN A 325 9.58 12.65 7.87
CA GLN A 325 8.21 12.11 7.83
C GLN A 325 7.32 12.84 6.80
N GLY A 326 7.84 13.84 6.09
CA GLY A 326 7.07 14.68 5.17
C GLY A 326 6.32 13.89 4.09
N GLN A 327 6.92 12.84 3.52
CA GLN A 327 6.25 12.00 2.52
C GLN A 327 5.07 11.21 3.10
N ALA A 328 5.21 10.69 4.32
CA ALA A 328 4.15 9.98 5.02
C ALA A 328 2.97 10.91 5.32
N TYR A 329 3.27 12.11 5.82
CA TYR A 329 2.30 13.14 6.12
C TYR A 329 1.52 13.59 4.87
N CYS A 330 2.24 13.90 3.78
CA CYS A 330 1.61 14.23 2.50
C CYS A 330 0.69 13.11 2.02
N TYR A 331 1.18 11.86 2.09
CA TYR A 331 0.43 10.72 1.60
C TYR A 331 -0.87 10.49 2.37
N MET A 332 -0.85 10.62 3.69
CA MET A 332 -2.04 10.56 4.54
C MET A 332 -3.11 11.56 4.07
N HIS A 333 -2.72 12.82 3.87
CA HIS A 333 -3.61 13.88 3.39
C HIS A 333 -4.01 13.71 1.93
N CYS A 334 -3.16 13.15 1.07
CA CYS A 334 -3.51 12.82 -0.31
C CYS A 334 -4.66 11.81 -0.37
N ILE A 335 -4.70 10.80 0.52
CA ILE A 335 -5.82 9.84 0.57
C ILE A 335 -7.12 10.57 0.93
N HIS A 336 -7.07 11.49 1.88
CA HIS A 336 -8.20 12.32 2.29
C HIS A 336 -8.71 13.21 1.15
N PHE A 337 -7.83 14.01 0.53
CA PHE A 337 -8.23 14.90 -0.57
C PHE A 337 -8.68 14.12 -1.82
N MET A 338 -8.04 12.99 -2.11
CA MET A 338 -8.49 12.10 -3.19
C MET A 338 -9.91 11.59 -2.93
N SER A 339 -10.27 11.30 -1.67
CA SER A 339 -11.62 10.90 -1.30
C SER A 339 -12.65 11.99 -1.60
N TYR A 340 -12.39 13.25 -1.21
CA TYR A 340 -13.26 14.37 -1.59
C TYR A 340 -13.37 14.54 -3.11
N MET A 341 -12.24 14.50 -3.81
CA MET A 341 -12.23 14.68 -5.26
C MET A 341 -13.10 13.65 -5.97
N PHE A 342 -13.04 12.38 -5.57
CA PHE A 342 -13.87 11.32 -6.17
C PHE A 342 -15.35 11.44 -5.80
N LEU A 343 -15.68 11.87 -4.58
CA LEU A 343 -17.05 12.15 -4.17
C LEU A 343 -17.67 13.25 -5.04
N HIS A 344 -17.01 14.40 -5.15
CA HIS A 344 -17.53 15.54 -5.91
C HIS A 344 -17.50 15.33 -7.42
N ARG A 345 -16.53 14.57 -7.94
CA ARG A 345 -16.43 14.27 -9.38
C ARG A 345 -17.71 13.66 -9.95
N ALA A 346 -18.45 12.87 -9.16
CA ALA A 346 -19.71 12.26 -9.59
C ALA A 346 -20.78 13.29 -9.99
N TYR A 347 -20.66 14.53 -9.51
CA TYR A 347 -21.62 15.62 -9.76
C TYR A 347 -21.04 16.77 -10.59
N LEU A 348 -19.77 16.67 -11.00
CA LEU A 348 -19.23 17.60 -11.98
C LEU A 348 -19.78 17.24 -13.37
N PRO A 349 -20.25 18.22 -14.14
CA PRO A 349 -20.70 17.96 -15.50
C PRO A 349 -19.53 17.33 -16.27
N VAL A 350 -19.78 16.17 -16.88
CA VAL A 350 -18.84 15.60 -17.84
C VAL A 350 -18.83 16.57 -19.01
N LEU A 351 -17.77 17.38 -19.12
CA LEU A 351 -17.48 18.05 -20.38
C LEU A 351 -17.32 16.92 -21.40
N GLY A 352 -18.30 16.80 -22.28
CA GLY A 352 -18.31 15.79 -23.33
C GLY A 352 -17.07 15.91 -24.24
N PRO A 353 -16.80 14.88 -25.06
CA PRO A 353 -15.68 14.89 -25.99
C PRO A 353 -15.72 16.07 -26.96
#